data_AF-A0A964GP67-F1
#
_entry.id   AF-A0A964GP67-F1
#
_cell.length_a   1.000
_cell.length_b   1.000
_cell.length_c   1.000
_cell.angle_alpha   90.00
_cell.angle_beta   90.00
_cell.angle_gamma   90.00
#
_symmetry.space_group_name_H-M   'P 1'
#
loop_
_entity.id
_entity.type
_entity.pdbx_description
1 polymer ?
#
loop_
_entity_poly.entity_id
_entity_poly.type
_entity_poly.pdbx_seq_one_letter_code
_entity_poly.pdbx_strand_id
1 'polypeptide(L)'
;MSKSTKHAVPSRLHWLKWGLGLACAAVLAGCASMGSTTPEEAVTQRSNAFWKARMAGEVAKTYALTSPGYRAVNDQEKYRLAHGVIPVLKGGDIAWVKCDEARCEVRKNFTTSSPVMPRTTVPISISEIWIKEEGQWWLFVE
;
A
#
# COMPACT_ATOMS: atom_id res chain seq x y z
N MET A 1 56.87 4.53 -42.50
CA MET A 1 56.76 5.05 -41.12
C MET A 1 57.17 6.52 -41.12
N SER A 2 56.21 7.44 -41.01
CA SER A 2 56.35 8.72 -40.28
C SER A 2 55.01 9.45 -40.27
N LYS A 3 54.59 9.83 -39.07
CA LYS A 3 53.32 10.48 -38.70
C LYS A 3 53.25 11.91 -39.27
N SER A 4 52.04 12.45 -39.48
CA SER A 4 51.52 13.58 -38.67
C SER A 4 50.21 14.17 -39.24
N THR A 5 49.11 13.91 -38.54
CA THR A 5 48.16 14.88 -37.94
C THR A 5 47.78 16.22 -38.66
N LYS A 6 46.49 16.36 -39.00
CA LYS A 6 45.45 17.32 -38.49
C LYS A 6 44.61 18.07 -39.55
N HIS A 7 43.35 18.34 -39.13
CA HIS A 7 42.39 19.38 -39.56
C HIS A 7 41.69 19.14 -40.92
N ALA A 8 40.40 19.42 -41.13
CA ALA A 8 39.42 20.24 -40.43
C ALA A 8 37.99 19.74 -40.77
N VAL A 9 37.04 19.95 -39.85
CA VAL A 9 35.59 19.85 -40.14
C VAL A 9 35.09 21.24 -40.54
N PRO A 10 34.45 21.42 -41.70
CA PRO A 10 33.59 22.56 -41.94
C PRO A 10 32.14 22.15 -41.74
N SER A 11 31.52 22.67 -40.68
CA SER A 11 30.06 22.75 -40.60
C SER A 11 29.61 23.97 -41.39
N ARG A 12 28.77 23.80 -42.41
CA ARG A 12 27.75 24.80 -42.76
C ARG A 12 26.48 24.09 -43.17
N LEU A 13 25.63 23.98 -42.15
CA LEU A 13 24.18 24.13 -42.18
C LEU A 13 23.72 24.85 -43.45
N HIS A 14 22.67 24.33 -44.09
CA HIS A 14 21.60 25.06 -44.76
C HIS A 14 20.91 24.06 -45.69
N TRP A 15 19.73 23.59 -45.30
CA TRP A 15 18.54 23.46 -46.16
C TRP A 15 17.46 22.74 -45.38
N LEU A 16 16.79 23.57 -44.58
CA LEU A 16 15.39 23.43 -44.29
C LEU A 16 14.65 23.19 -45.63
N LYS A 17 13.90 22.10 -45.77
CA LYS A 17 12.43 22.14 -45.94
C LYS A 17 11.86 20.84 -46.54
N TRP A 18 11.04 20.15 -45.72
CA TRP A 18 9.72 19.55 -46.05
C TRP A 18 9.75 18.24 -46.88
N GLY A 19 9.12 17.13 -46.49
CA GLY A 19 8.20 16.79 -45.41
C GLY A 19 7.76 15.31 -45.57
N LEU A 20 6.74 14.91 -44.79
CA LEU A 20 6.09 13.58 -44.69
C LEU A 20 6.84 12.62 -43.73
N GLY A 21 6.33 12.17 -42.57
CA GLY A 21 4.95 12.06 -42.10
C GLY A 21 4.67 10.60 -41.69
N LEU A 22 5.16 10.15 -40.53
CA LEU A 22 4.84 8.92 -39.78
C LEU A 22 5.83 8.86 -38.60
N ALA A 23 5.54 8.57 -37.33
CA ALA A 23 4.46 7.80 -36.75
C ALA A 23 4.18 8.29 -35.31
N CYS A 24 2.90 8.27 -34.96
CA CYS A 24 2.40 8.41 -33.60
C CYS A 24 2.79 7.23 -32.71
N ALA A 25 2.93 7.54 -31.41
CA ALA A 25 2.44 6.75 -30.29
C ALA A 25 2.93 5.29 -30.13
N ALA A 26 4.10 5.16 -29.51
CA ALA A 26 4.42 4.10 -28.53
C ALA A 26 5.65 4.64 -27.80
N VAL A 27 5.69 4.84 -26.48
CA VAL A 27 5.62 3.79 -25.46
C VAL A 27 5.21 4.47 -24.14
N LEU A 28 3.93 4.41 -23.79
CA LEU A 28 3.49 4.41 -22.39
C LEU A 28 3.18 2.96 -22.04
N ALA A 29 4.19 2.08 -22.16
CA ALA A 29 4.14 0.79 -21.49
C ALA A 29 4.24 1.09 -20.00
N GLY A 30 3.09 1.07 -19.33
CA GLY A 30 2.94 1.34 -17.92
C GLY A 30 3.99 0.57 -17.11
N CYS A 31 4.73 1.31 -16.30
CA CYS A 31 5.55 0.78 -15.23
C CYS A 31 4.61 0.23 -14.13
N ALA A 32 3.94 -0.88 -14.40
CA ALA A 32 3.05 -1.54 -13.44
C ALA A 32 3.60 -2.90 -12.96
N SER A 33 4.80 -3.30 -13.40
CA SER A 33 5.39 -4.62 -13.09
C SER A 33 6.66 -4.54 -12.21
N MET A 34 6.90 -3.43 -11.50
CA MET A 34 8.00 -3.40 -10.53
C MET A 34 7.54 -4.03 -9.21
N GLY A 35 7.63 -5.37 -9.17
CA GLY A 35 7.50 -6.20 -7.98
C GLY A 35 6.11 -6.83 -7.86
N SER A 36 5.95 -8.07 -8.32
CA SER A 36 4.78 -8.88 -7.94
C SER A 36 4.96 -9.36 -6.49
N THR A 37 4.76 -8.45 -5.53
CA THR A 37 4.54 -8.80 -4.13
C THR A 37 3.33 -9.73 -4.05
N THR A 38 3.44 -10.85 -3.33
CA THR A 38 2.30 -11.78 -3.19
C THR A 38 1.14 -11.07 -2.48
N PRO A 39 -0.12 -11.50 -2.68
CA PRO A 39 -1.26 -11.01 -1.90
C PRO A 39 -0.99 -10.95 -0.40
N GLU A 40 -0.37 -12.00 0.15
CA GLU A 40 -0.04 -12.14 1.56
C GLU A 40 0.96 -11.08 2.01
N GLU A 41 2.00 -10.82 1.22
CA GLU A 41 3.01 -9.84 1.55
C GLU A 41 2.45 -8.41 1.44
N ALA A 42 1.63 -8.13 0.42
CA ALA A 42 0.99 -6.83 0.24
C ALA A 42 0.02 -6.52 1.40
N VAL A 43 -0.79 -7.50 1.78
CA VAL A 43 -1.72 -7.37 2.91
C VAL A 43 -0.99 -7.33 4.25
N THR A 44 0.10 -8.07 4.42
CA THR A 44 0.97 -8.00 5.61
C THR A 44 1.47 -6.58 5.86
N GLN A 45 1.95 -5.90 4.82
CA GLN A 45 2.44 -4.52 4.95
C GLN A 45 1.31 -3.56 5.38
N ARG A 46 0.13 -3.70 4.77
CA ARG A 46 -1.03 -2.85 5.09
C ARG A 46 -1.62 -3.15 6.46
N SER A 47 -1.66 -4.41 6.87
CA SER A 47 -1.98 -4.87 8.23
C SER A 47 -1.09 -4.19 9.26
N ASN A 48 0.22 -4.21 9.05
CA ASN A 48 1.17 -3.60 9.96
C ASN A 48 1.00 -2.08 10.02
N ALA A 49 0.74 -1.42 8.88
CA ALA A 49 0.42 0.00 8.84
C ALA A 49 -0.88 0.33 9.60
N PHE A 50 -1.94 -0.47 9.41
CA PHE A 50 -3.21 -0.33 10.11
C PHE A 50 -3.03 -0.43 11.62
N TRP A 51 -2.40 -1.49 12.12
CA TRP A 51 -2.23 -1.70 13.55
C TRP A 51 -1.28 -0.68 14.19
N LYS A 52 -0.23 -0.27 13.49
CA LYS A 52 0.63 0.84 13.94
C LYS A 52 -0.19 2.12 14.15
N ALA A 53 -0.99 2.51 13.16
CA ALA A 53 -1.85 3.69 13.25
C ALA A 53 -2.93 3.54 14.34
N ARG A 54 -3.55 2.35 14.41
CA ARG A 54 -4.63 2.03 15.36
C ARG A 54 -4.15 2.11 16.81
N MET A 55 -2.98 1.53 17.10
CA MET A 55 -2.37 1.57 18.43
C MET A 55 -1.84 2.96 18.81
N ALA A 56 -1.52 3.80 17.81
CA ALA A 56 -1.14 5.20 18.02
C ALA A 56 -2.33 6.17 18.12
N GLY A 57 -3.58 5.67 18.00
CA GLY A 57 -4.77 6.53 18.01
C GLY A 57 -4.92 7.40 16.75
N GLU A 58 -4.24 7.06 15.65
CA GLU A 58 -4.24 7.82 14.40
C GLU A 58 -5.47 7.46 13.54
N VAL A 59 -6.64 7.88 14.01
CA VAL A 59 -7.96 7.54 13.43
C VAL A 59 -8.00 7.81 11.92
N ALA A 60 -7.57 9.00 11.48
CA ALA A 60 -7.57 9.37 10.07
C ALA A 60 -6.78 8.38 9.19
N LYS A 61 -5.62 7.89 9.68
CA LYS A 61 -4.81 6.92 8.93
C LYS A 61 -5.45 5.54 8.88
N THR A 62 -6.10 5.11 9.96
CA THR A 62 -6.86 3.84 9.94
C THR A 62 -8.09 3.91 9.05
N TYR A 63 -8.82 5.03 9.06
CA TYR A 63 -9.97 5.27 8.18
C TYR A 63 -9.56 5.30 6.70
N ALA A 64 -8.40 5.87 6.37
CA ALA A 64 -7.85 5.87 5.01
C ALA A 64 -7.51 4.46 4.47
N LEU A 65 -7.40 3.44 5.33
CA LEU A 65 -7.15 2.06 4.92
C LEU A 65 -8.43 1.24 4.65
N THR A 66 -9.61 1.77 4.98
CA THR A 66 -10.91 1.14 4.69
C THR A 66 -11.24 1.17 3.19
N SER A 67 -12.24 0.43 2.73
CA SER A 67 -12.61 0.46 1.30
C SER A 67 -13.24 1.79 0.89
N PRO A 68 -13.09 2.22 -0.39
CA PRO A 68 -13.84 3.33 -0.95
C PRO A 68 -15.35 3.19 -0.74
N GLY A 69 -15.90 1.97 -0.88
CA GLY A 69 -17.31 1.69 -0.63
C GLY A 69 -17.74 1.98 0.81
N TYR A 70 -16.93 1.60 1.80
CA TYR A 70 -17.20 1.94 3.21
C TYR A 70 -17.19 3.46 3.44
N ARG A 71 -16.21 4.17 2.87
CA ARG A 71 -16.07 5.62 3.03
C ARG A 71 -17.16 6.42 2.30
N ALA A 72 -17.76 5.87 1.26
CA ALA A 72 -18.85 6.52 0.55
C ALA A 72 -20.11 6.69 1.42
N VAL A 73 -20.28 5.87 2.47
CA VAL A 73 -21.47 5.86 3.34
C VAL A 73 -21.16 6.08 4.83
N ASN A 74 -19.88 6.05 5.21
CA ASN A 74 -19.43 6.34 6.57
C ASN A 74 -18.35 7.41 6.53
N ASP A 75 -18.59 8.55 7.17
CA ASP A 75 -17.55 9.56 7.36
C ASP A 75 -16.53 9.14 8.44
N GLN A 76 -15.46 9.92 8.56
CA GLN A 76 -14.39 9.65 9.52
C GLN A 76 -14.88 9.71 10.97
N GLU A 77 -15.87 10.57 11.29
CA GLU A 77 -16.36 10.72 12.66
C GLU A 77 -17.19 9.51 13.10
N LYS A 78 -18.05 9.01 12.23
CA LYS A 78 -18.79 7.75 12.44
C LYS A 78 -17.82 6.59 12.64
N TYR A 79 -16.77 6.50 11.82
CA TYR A 79 -15.72 5.51 12.01
C TYR A 79 -14.97 5.69 13.34
N ARG A 80 -14.67 6.93 13.74
CA ARG A 80 -14.02 7.23 15.04
C ARG A 80 -14.88 6.77 16.21
N LEU A 81 -16.16 7.06 16.19
CA LEU A 81 -17.09 6.69 17.25
C LEU A 81 -17.23 5.17 17.38
N ALA A 82 -17.26 4.45 16.25
CA ALA A 82 -17.38 3.00 16.24
C ALA A 82 -16.06 2.25 16.53
N HIS A 83 -14.93 2.77 16.05
CA HIS A 83 -13.67 2.00 16.00
C HIS A 83 -12.45 2.74 16.56
N GLY A 84 -12.58 3.99 17.03
CA GLY A 84 -11.47 4.82 17.47
C GLY A 84 -10.93 4.47 18.86
N VAL A 85 -11.68 3.73 19.67
CA VAL A 85 -11.24 3.25 20.99
C VAL A 85 -10.87 1.77 20.89
N ILE A 86 -9.71 1.42 21.43
CA ILE A 86 -9.26 0.03 21.56
C ILE A 86 -8.81 -0.26 22.99
N PRO A 87 -8.86 -1.52 23.44
CA PRO A 87 -8.16 -1.93 24.66
C PRO A 87 -6.66 -1.62 24.58
N VAL A 88 -5.99 -1.60 25.74
CA VAL A 88 -4.52 -1.54 25.76
C VAL A 88 -4.00 -2.84 25.15
N LEU A 89 -3.31 -2.73 24.01
CA LEU A 89 -2.71 -3.86 23.30
C LEU A 89 -1.19 -3.71 23.28
N LYS A 90 -0.50 -4.84 23.33
CA LYS A 90 0.94 -4.97 23.06
C LYS A 90 1.18 -6.11 22.09
N GLY A 91 2.23 -6.01 21.27
CA GLY A 91 2.52 -6.99 20.22
C GLY A 91 1.92 -6.57 18.88
N GLY A 92 1.29 -7.53 18.18
CA GLY A 92 0.81 -7.36 16.81
C GLY A 92 1.57 -8.21 15.79
N ASP A 93 2.22 -9.28 16.24
CA ASP A 93 2.87 -10.24 15.36
C ASP A 93 1.83 -10.98 14.52
N ILE A 94 2.15 -11.22 13.25
CA ILE A 94 1.30 -12.00 12.36
C ILE A 94 1.38 -13.47 12.78
N ALA A 95 0.23 -14.03 13.16
CA ALA A 95 0.08 -15.46 13.43
C ALA A 95 0.01 -16.24 12.11
N TRP A 96 -0.77 -15.74 11.15
CA TRP A 96 -0.85 -16.26 9.79
C TRP A 96 -1.56 -15.26 8.87
N VAL A 97 -1.35 -15.44 7.57
CA VAL A 97 -2.12 -14.78 6.51
C VAL A 97 -2.62 -15.86 5.56
N LYS A 98 -3.88 -15.80 5.17
CA LYS A 98 -4.47 -16.67 4.16
C LYS A 98 -5.18 -15.80 3.14
N CYS A 99 -4.79 -15.95 1.87
CA CYS A 99 -5.36 -15.19 0.78
C CYS A 99 -5.99 -16.11 -0.26
N ASP A 100 -7.20 -15.74 -0.66
CA ASP A 100 -7.81 -16.11 -1.93
C ASP A 100 -7.56 -14.98 -2.95
N GLU A 101 -8.11 -15.08 -4.15
CA GLU A 101 -7.87 -14.12 -5.25
C GLU A 101 -8.23 -12.67 -4.90
N ALA A 102 -9.33 -12.46 -4.18
CA ALA A 102 -9.88 -11.14 -3.87
C ALA A 102 -10.10 -10.87 -2.37
N ARG A 103 -9.72 -11.80 -1.49
CA ARG A 103 -9.93 -11.72 -0.05
C ARG A 103 -8.75 -12.32 0.70
N CYS A 104 -8.23 -11.60 1.68
CA CYS A 104 -7.25 -12.12 2.63
C CYS A 104 -7.79 -12.02 4.05
N GLU A 105 -7.54 -13.04 4.86
CA GLU A 105 -7.66 -12.96 6.31
C GLU A 105 -6.26 -12.92 6.93
N VAL A 106 -6.04 -11.93 7.80
CA VAL A 106 -4.83 -11.81 8.59
C VAL A 106 -5.20 -12.05 10.05
N ARG A 107 -4.50 -12.97 10.70
CA ARG A 107 -4.62 -13.14 12.15
C ARG A 107 -3.37 -12.63 12.84
N LYS A 108 -3.56 -11.80 13.86
CA LYS A 108 -2.46 -11.23 14.66
C LYS A 108 -2.61 -11.60 16.13
N ASN A 109 -1.49 -11.82 16.78
CA ASN A 109 -1.43 -12.08 18.22
C ASN A 109 -1.09 -10.79 18.98
N PHE A 110 -1.85 -10.56 20.04
CA PHE A 110 -1.64 -9.47 20.96
C PHE A 110 -1.67 -9.98 22.40
N THR A 111 -1.25 -9.11 23.29
CA THR A 111 -1.54 -9.22 24.70
C THR A 111 -2.30 -7.99 25.16
N THR A 112 -3.24 -8.19 26.08
CA THR A 112 -4.02 -7.11 26.68
C THR A 112 -4.04 -7.25 28.20
N SER A 113 -4.37 -6.17 28.90
CA SER A 113 -4.60 -6.19 30.35
C SER A 113 -5.97 -5.64 30.68
N SER A 114 -6.58 -6.18 31.74
CA SER A 114 -7.84 -5.66 32.25
C SER A 114 -7.58 -4.41 33.10
N PRO A 115 -8.40 -3.35 32.98
CA PRO A 115 -8.33 -2.21 33.89
C PRO A 115 -8.46 -2.60 35.37
N VAL A 116 -9.19 -3.68 35.67
CA VAL A 116 -9.41 -4.17 37.05
C VAL A 116 -8.24 -5.03 37.55
N MET A 117 -7.45 -5.61 36.65
CA MET A 117 -6.29 -6.47 36.98
C MET A 117 -5.07 -6.12 36.10
N PRO A 118 -4.44 -4.96 36.32
CA PRO A 118 -3.40 -4.43 35.42
C PRO A 118 -2.12 -5.26 35.37
N ARG A 119 -1.86 -6.10 36.39
CA ARG A 119 -0.71 -7.01 36.44
C ARG A 119 -0.93 -8.31 35.67
N THR A 120 -2.17 -8.61 35.28
CA THR A 120 -2.49 -9.81 34.52
C THR A 120 -2.52 -9.47 33.04
N THR A 121 -1.68 -10.17 32.28
CA THR A 121 -1.62 -10.06 30.82
C THR A 121 -2.32 -11.26 30.21
N VAL A 122 -3.27 -11.01 29.30
CA VAL A 122 -4.07 -12.04 28.62
C VAL A 122 -3.68 -12.06 27.15
N PRO A 123 -3.23 -13.21 26.60
CA PRO A 123 -3.01 -13.34 25.17
C PRO A 123 -4.35 -13.37 24.44
N ILE A 124 -4.44 -12.62 23.36
CA ILE A 124 -5.60 -12.60 22.47
C ILE A 124 -5.13 -12.67 21.01
N SER A 125 -6.00 -13.11 20.13
CA SER A 125 -5.78 -13.00 18.69
C SER A 125 -6.92 -12.21 18.06
N ILE A 126 -6.58 -11.34 17.11
CA ILE A 126 -7.54 -10.54 16.36
C ILE A 126 -7.37 -10.89 14.88
N SER A 127 -8.48 -11.22 14.23
CA SER A 127 -8.55 -11.41 12.78
C SER A 127 -9.04 -10.12 12.11
N GLU A 128 -8.48 -9.82 10.95
CA GLU A 128 -8.91 -8.74 10.07
C GLU A 128 -9.07 -9.27 8.65
N ILE A 129 -10.02 -8.70 7.91
CA ILE A 129 -10.31 -9.07 6.53
C ILE A 129 -9.88 -7.94 5.62
N TRP A 130 -9.17 -8.30 4.55
CA TRP A 130 -8.77 -7.40 3.48
C TRP A 130 -9.40 -7.85 2.17
N ILE A 131 -9.97 -6.91 1.43
CA ILE A 131 -10.58 -7.15 0.11
C ILE A 131 -9.83 -6.40 -0.97
N LYS A 132 -9.72 -7.01 -2.15
CA LYS A 132 -9.05 -6.41 -3.31
C LYS A 132 -10.07 -5.67 -4.17
N GLU A 133 -9.92 -4.35 -4.29
CA GLU A 133 -10.73 -3.50 -5.18
C GLU A 133 -9.78 -2.65 -6.03
N GLU A 134 -9.98 -2.64 -7.35
CA GLU A 134 -9.17 -1.86 -8.30
C GLU A 134 -7.66 -2.10 -8.18
N GLY A 135 -7.27 -3.34 -7.86
CA GLY A 135 -5.86 -3.72 -7.70
C GLY A 135 -5.24 -3.34 -6.36
N GLN A 136 -5.97 -2.69 -5.46
CA GLN A 136 -5.51 -2.35 -4.11
C GLN A 136 -6.27 -3.14 -3.03
N TRP A 137 -5.56 -3.48 -1.96
CA TRP A 137 -6.14 -4.12 -0.78
C TRP A 137 -6.70 -3.10 0.20
N TRP A 138 -7.92 -3.32 0.67
CA TRP A 138 -8.61 -2.45 1.61
C TRP A 138 -9.11 -3.23 2.81
N LEU A 139 -9.05 -2.61 3.98
CA LEU A 139 -9.64 -3.20 5.18
C LEU A 139 -11.15 -3.25 5.01
N PHE A 140 -11.71 -4.45 5.13
CA PHE A 140 -13.13 -4.65 5.21
C PHE A 140 -13.59 -4.35 6.64
N VAL A 141 -14.43 -3.34 6.77
CA VAL A 141 -15.03 -2.93 8.05
C VAL A 141 -16.52 -3.22 7.96
N GLU A 142 -17.02 -3.99 8.93
CA GLU A 142 -18.43 -4.35 9.07
C GLU A 142 -19.30 -3.18 9.53
#